data_AF-V5H714-F1
#
_entry.id   AF-V5H714-F1
#
_cell.length_a   1.000
_cell.length_b   1.000
_cell.length_c   1.000
_cell.angle_alpha   90.00
_cell.angle_beta   90.00
_cell.angle_gamma   90.00
#
_symmetry.space_group_name_H-M   'P 1'
#
loop_
_entity.id
_entity.type
_entity.pdbx_description
1 polymer ?
#
loop_
_entity_poly.entity_id
_entity_poly.type
_entity_poly.pdbx_seq_one_letter_code
_entity_poly.pdbx_strand_id
1 'polypeptide(L)'
;RGGPVLTFPANSRTDKLRPEELRKVLTYLSSIPCEEARELGFSVVIDMRGSTWVVVKPILKVLQECFPAKIHAAYIIKPDNFWQKQRTSMGSSKYKFETNMISPEALLKYIDPSQLTSDLDGTLPYDHGQWLELRMALEKFLWKTSELLERLELMKEDLVSNKFAEDVAGAKRMIEDHLNAKKRVLQIPVDEVDLEGQQVLHRLGMGSSGG
;
A
#
# COMPACT_ATOMS: atom_id res chain seq x y z
N ARG A 1 -18.36 0.17 -10.33
CA ARG A 1 -18.21 1.09 -9.16
C ARG A 1 -16.75 1.50 -9.10
N GLY A 2 -16.40 2.71 -8.66
CA GLY A 2 -15.04 3.26 -8.79
C GLY A 2 -14.04 2.92 -7.68
N GLY A 3 -14.34 1.99 -6.78
CA GLY A 3 -13.44 1.63 -5.68
C GLY A 3 -12.23 0.79 -6.15
N PRO A 4 -11.17 0.67 -5.32
CA PRO A 4 -10.02 -0.17 -5.63
C PRO A 4 -10.37 -1.65 -5.85
N VAL A 5 -9.48 -2.36 -6.55
CA VAL A 5 -9.58 -3.81 -6.78
C VAL A 5 -8.39 -4.50 -6.14
N LEU A 6 -8.66 -5.48 -5.28
CA LEU A 6 -7.64 -6.35 -4.70
C LEU A 6 -7.68 -7.71 -5.39
N THR A 7 -6.58 -8.07 -6.04
CA THR A 7 -6.49 -9.29 -6.85
C THR A 7 -5.57 -10.33 -6.20
N PHE A 8 -6.06 -11.55 -6.11
CA PHE A 8 -5.28 -12.76 -5.80
C PHE A 8 -5.13 -13.57 -7.10
N PRO A 9 -4.00 -13.45 -7.82
CA PRO A 9 -3.82 -14.08 -9.13
C PRO A 9 -3.71 -15.60 -9.04
N ALA A 10 -3.84 -16.28 -10.18
CA ALA A 10 -3.66 -17.73 -10.24
C ALA A 10 -2.25 -18.11 -9.77
N ASN A 11 -2.13 -19.26 -9.11
CA ASN A 11 -0.84 -19.81 -8.65
C ASN A 11 -0.01 -18.91 -7.71
N SER A 12 -0.65 -17.99 -6.98
CA SER A 12 -0.02 -17.07 -6.01
C SER A 12 0.75 -17.72 -4.85
N ARG A 13 0.80 -19.07 -4.77
CA ARG A 13 1.31 -19.85 -3.62
C ARG A 13 0.75 -19.36 -2.27
N THR A 14 -0.47 -18.84 -2.26
CA THR A 14 -1.15 -18.33 -1.07
C THR A 14 -1.43 -19.42 -0.04
N ASP A 15 -1.40 -20.68 -0.44
CA ASP A 15 -1.42 -21.86 0.42
C ASP A 15 -0.22 -21.92 1.40
N LYS A 16 0.88 -21.25 1.08
CA LYS A 16 2.08 -21.18 1.93
C LYS A 16 2.07 -20.03 2.94
N LEU A 17 1.16 -19.07 2.78
CA LEU A 17 1.10 -17.90 3.64
C LEU A 17 0.30 -18.20 4.90
N ARG A 18 0.87 -17.88 6.06
CA ARG A 18 0.13 -17.97 7.32
C ARG A 18 -0.94 -16.86 7.36
N PRO A 19 -2.09 -17.07 8.03
CA PRO A 19 -3.14 -16.06 8.13
C PRO A 19 -2.66 -14.70 8.66
N GLU A 20 -1.68 -14.71 9.57
CA GLU A 20 -1.07 -13.49 10.12
C GLU A 20 -0.23 -12.72 9.09
N GLU A 21 0.50 -13.42 8.23
CA GLU A 21 1.28 -12.79 7.16
C GLU A 21 0.36 -12.20 6.10
N LEU A 22 -0.70 -12.95 5.74
CA LEU A 22 -1.74 -12.44 4.86
C LEU A 22 -2.40 -11.19 5.45
N ARG A 23 -2.72 -11.17 6.74
CA ARG A 23 -3.26 -9.99 7.43
C ARG A 23 -2.32 -8.79 7.28
N LYS A 24 -1.02 -8.95 7.52
CA LYS A 24 -0.03 -7.87 7.39
C LYS A 24 0.00 -7.29 5.99
N VAL A 25 0.07 -8.16 4.97
CA VAL A 25 0.06 -7.74 3.56
C VAL A 25 -1.23 -7.00 3.22
N LEU A 26 -2.37 -7.50 3.66
CA LEU A 26 -3.66 -6.87 3.40
C LEU A 26 -3.80 -5.51 4.08
N THR A 27 -3.42 -5.41 5.35
CA THR A 27 -3.41 -4.13 6.08
C THR A 27 -2.53 -3.12 5.36
N TYR A 28 -1.35 -3.55 4.93
CA TYR A 28 -0.45 -2.73 4.15
C TYR A 28 -1.06 -2.26 2.82
N LEU A 29 -1.57 -3.17 1.99
CA LEU A 29 -2.17 -2.81 0.71
C LEU A 29 -3.39 -1.88 0.89
N SER A 30 -4.15 -2.05 1.97
CA SER A 30 -5.30 -1.22 2.28
C SER A 30 -4.95 0.21 2.72
N SER A 31 -3.70 0.48 3.12
CA SER A 31 -3.26 1.83 3.49
C SER A 31 -2.71 2.63 2.30
N ILE A 32 -2.50 1.98 1.15
CA ILE A 32 -1.94 2.63 -0.05
C ILE A 32 -2.92 3.62 -0.71
N PRO A 33 -4.21 3.29 -0.92
CA PRO A 33 -5.13 4.24 -1.55
C PRO A 33 -5.37 5.47 -0.67
N CYS A 34 -5.65 6.61 -1.30
CA CYS A 34 -6.03 7.84 -0.59
C CYS A 34 -7.31 7.64 0.22
N GLU A 35 -7.58 8.53 1.17
CA GLU A 35 -8.74 8.43 2.06
C GLU A 35 -10.06 8.34 1.30
N GLU A 36 -10.22 9.16 0.26
CA GLU A 36 -11.40 9.17 -0.60
C GLU A 36 -11.62 7.81 -1.27
N ALA A 37 -10.55 7.19 -1.79
CA ALA A 37 -10.61 5.87 -2.41
C ALA A 37 -10.90 4.75 -1.39
N ARG A 38 -10.39 4.87 -0.15
CA ARG A 38 -10.67 3.90 0.93
C ARG A 38 -12.11 3.97 1.40
N GLU A 39 -12.73 5.16 1.38
CA GLU A 39 -14.15 5.32 1.74
C GLU A 39 -15.10 4.73 0.71
N LEU A 40 -14.69 4.64 -0.55
CA LEU A 40 -15.44 3.91 -1.58
C LEU A 40 -15.51 2.40 -1.34
N GLY A 41 -14.73 1.85 -0.39
CA GLY A 41 -14.54 0.41 -0.24
C GLY A 41 -13.92 -0.23 -1.49
N PHE A 42 -13.82 -1.56 -1.50
CA PHE A 42 -13.12 -2.26 -2.58
C PHE A 42 -13.80 -3.56 -3.01
N SER A 43 -13.45 -4.02 -4.20
CA SER A 43 -13.82 -5.34 -4.72
C SER A 43 -12.62 -6.28 -4.65
N VAL A 44 -12.89 -7.57 -4.48
CA VAL A 44 -11.86 -8.61 -4.42
C VAL A 44 -12.02 -9.52 -5.62
N VAL A 45 -10.91 -9.84 -6.29
CA VAL A 45 -10.85 -10.88 -7.32
C VAL A 45 -9.96 -12.00 -6.79
N ILE A 46 -10.46 -13.23 -6.78
CA ILE A 46 -9.70 -14.41 -6.41
C ILE A 46 -9.69 -15.36 -7.60
N ASP A 47 -8.55 -15.51 -8.23
CA ASP A 47 -8.38 -16.45 -9.32
C ASP A 47 -8.09 -17.85 -8.76
N MET A 48 -9.10 -18.72 -8.80
CA MET A 48 -9.01 -20.10 -8.33
C MET A 48 -8.61 -21.07 -9.47
N ARG A 49 -8.31 -20.59 -10.69
CA ARG A 49 -7.79 -21.44 -11.76
C ARG A 49 -6.48 -22.10 -11.31
N GLY A 50 -6.38 -23.42 -11.44
CA GLY A 50 -5.23 -24.21 -10.95
C GLY A 50 -5.20 -24.43 -9.42
N SER A 51 -6.23 -23.99 -8.68
CA SER A 51 -6.31 -24.11 -7.22
C SER A 51 -7.61 -24.79 -6.77
N THR A 52 -7.82 -24.88 -5.45
CA THR A 52 -9.03 -25.45 -4.84
C THR A 52 -9.64 -24.51 -3.82
N TRP A 53 -10.89 -24.78 -3.46
CA TRP A 53 -11.61 -24.03 -2.42
C TRP A 53 -10.88 -23.98 -1.07
N VAL A 54 -10.03 -24.98 -0.78
CA VAL A 54 -9.23 -25.04 0.46
C VAL A 54 -8.29 -23.83 0.57
N VAL A 55 -7.77 -23.32 -0.55
CA VAL A 55 -6.88 -22.14 -0.59
C VAL A 55 -7.68 -20.84 -0.51
N VAL A 56 -8.86 -20.79 -1.11
CA VAL A 56 -9.72 -19.60 -1.14
C VAL A 56 -10.37 -19.31 0.21
N LYS A 57 -10.80 -20.35 0.94
CA LYS A 57 -11.54 -20.22 2.19
C LYS A 57 -10.77 -19.42 3.27
N PRO A 58 -9.46 -19.64 3.53
CA PRO A 58 -8.66 -18.81 4.43
C PRO A 58 -8.59 -17.34 4.01
N ILE A 59 -8.45 -17.06 2.71
CA ILE A 59 -8.39 -15.69 2.18
C ILE A 59 -9.68 -14.93 2.53
N LEU A 60 -10.84 -15.54 2.24
CA LEU A 60 -12.14 -14.94 2.55
C LEU A 60 -12.36 -14.70 4.05
N LYS A 61 -11.84 -15.61 4.90
CA LYS A 61 -11.91 -15.42 6.37
C LYS A 61 -11.09 -14.21 6.82
N VAL A 62 -9.84 -14.12 6.39
CA VAL A 62 -8.97 -13.00 6.78
C VAL A 62 -9.53 -11.67 6.25
N LEU A 63 -10.02 -11.64 5.01
CA LEU A 63 -10.67 -10.46 4.42
C LEU A 63 -11.85 -9.97 5.27
N GLN A 64 -12.74 -10.88 5.69
CA GLN A 64 -13.88 -10.53 6.55
C GLN A 64 -13.45 -9.97 7.90
N GLU A 65 -12.41 -10.55 8.51
CA GLU A 65 -11.91 -10.12 9.82
C GLU A 65 -11.18 -8.76 9.74
N CYS A 66 -10.46 -8.50 8.66
CA CYS A 66 -9.70 -7.26 8.48
C CYS A 66 -10.58 -6.10 8.02
N PHE A 67 -11.59 -6.36 7.21
CA PHE A 67 -12.33 -5.33 6.47
C PHE A 67 -13.85 -5.49 6.60
N PRO A 68 -14.40 -5.44 7.82
CA PRO A 68 -15.84 -5.48 7.99
C PRO A 68 -16.49 -4.28 7.27
N ALA A 69 -17.51 -4.54 6.46
CA ALA A 69 -18.29 -3.54 5.73
C ALA A 69 -17.53 -2.66 4.70
N LYS A 70 -16.25 -2.93 4.42
CA LYS A 70 -15.48 -2.22 3.37
C LYS A 70 -15.40 -3.02 2.05
N ILE A 71 -15.67 -4.33 2.09
CA ILE A 71 -15.69 -5.20 0.91
C ILE A 71 -17.08 -5.16 0.27
N HIS A 72 -17.12 -4.80 -1.01
CA HIS A 72 -18.33 -4.77 -1.81
C HIS A 72 -18.76 -6.17 -2.21
N ALA A 73 -17.87 -6.86 -2.93
CA ALA A 73 -18.07 -8.20 -3.42
C ALA A 73 -16.71 -8.88 -3.63
N ALA A 74 -16.69 -10.20 -3.47
CA ALA A 74 -15.59 -11.06 -3.87
C ALA A 74 -16.01 -11.88 -5.10
N TYR A 75 -15.27 -11.72 -6.19
CA TYR A 75 -15.44 -12.45 -7.44
C TYR A 75 -14.40 -13.57 -7.51
N ILE A 76 -14.88 -14.81 -7.48
CA ILE A 76 -14.04 -16.01 -7.46
C ILE A 76 -14.10 -16.63 -8.84
N ILE A 77 -13.00 -16.53 -9.58
CA ILE A 77 -12.88 -17.11 -10.91
C ILE A 77 -12.67 -18.60 -10.76
N LYS A 78 -13.61 -19.38 -11.29
CA LYS A 78 -13.59 -20.85 -11.20
C LYS A 78 -12.87 -21.48 -12.40
N PRO A 79 -12.30 -22.69 -12.25
CA PRO A 79 -11.88 -23.51 -13.38
C PRO A 79 -13.06 -23.91 -14.29
N ASP A 80 -12.84 -24.13 -15.59
CA ASP A 80 -13.90 -24.45 -16.56
C ASP A 80 -14.74 -25.67 -16.17
N ASN A 81 -14.06 -26.74 -15.73
CA ASN A 81 -14.69 -28.02 -15.36
C ASN A 81 -15.31 -28.03 -13.95
N PHE A 82 -15.35 -26.90 -13.25
CA PHE A 82 -15.77 -26.84 -11.85
C PHE A 82 -17.25 -27.20 -11.66
N TRP A 83 -18.15 -26.71 -12.52
CA TRP A 83 -19.59 -26.96 -12.43
C TRP A 83 -19.99 -28.42 -12.66
N GLN A 84 -19.17 -29.19 -13.38
CA GLN A 84 -19.45 -30.60 -13.66
C GLN A 84 -19.03 -31.52 -12.50
N LYS A 85 -18.04 -31.13 -11.68
CA LYS A 85 -17.43 -32.01 -10.68
C LYS A 85 -17.90 -31.79 -9.24
N GLN A 86 -18.50 -30.64 -8.91
CA GLN A 86 -18.92 -30.34 -7.54
C GLN A 86 -20.15 -29.40 -7.50
N ARG A 87 -21.27 -29.88 -6.93
CA ARG A 87 -22.32 -28.99 -6.41
C ARG A 87 -21.87 -28.41 -5.06
N THR A 88 -20.90 -27.51 -5.07
CA THR A 88 -20.55 -26.74 -3.86
C THR A 88 -21.63 -25.68 -3.66
N SER A 89 -22.51 -25.90 -2.67
CA SER A 89 -23.43 -24.86 -2.21
C SER A 89 -22.60 -23.77 -1.52
N MET A 90 -22.37 -22.67 -2.25
CA MET A 90 -21.93 -21.43 -1.64
C MET A 90 -23.18 -20.63 -1.30
N GLY A 91 -23.64 -20.77 -0.06
CA GLY A 91 -24.62 -19.84 0.47
C GLY A 91 -23.95 -18.47 0.62
N SER A 92 -24.50 -17.46 -0.06
CA SER A 92 -24.16 -16.05 0.14
C SER A 92 -24.26 -15.61 1.61
N SER A 93 -24.96 -16.37 2.45
CA SER A 93 -25.12 -16.16 3.90
C SER A 93 -23.89 -16.45 4.77
N LYS A 94 -22.79 -16.97 4.21
CA LYS A 94 -21.63 -17.40 5.01
C LYS A 94 -20.65 -16.27 5.35
N TYR A 95 -20.56 -15.25 4.51
CA TYR A 95 -19.64 -14.13 4.68
C TYR A 95 -20.42 -12.82 4.77
N LYS A 96 -19.84 -11.81 5.43
CA LYS A 96 -20.45 -10.48 5.62
C LYS A 96 -20.44 -9.61 4.36
N PHE A 97 -20.05 -10.15 3.21
CA PHE A 97 -20.00 -9.47 1.92
C PHE A 97 -20.42 -10.45 0.80
N GLU A 98 -20.85 -9.90 -0.32
CA GLU A 98 -21.30 -10.68 -1.47
C GLU A 98 -20.16 -11.55 -2.03
N THR A 99 -20.43 -12.81 -2.34
CA THR A 99 -19.43 -13.73 -2.91
C THR A 99 -20.01 -14.37 -4.16
N ASN A 100 -19.37 -14.13 -5.30
CA ASN A 100 -19.82 -14.57 -6.62
C ASN A 100 -18.79 -15.50 -7.24
N MET A 101 -19.20 -16.70 -7.64
CA MET A 101 -18.35 -17.59 -8.42
C MET A 101 -18.67 -17.43 -9.90
N ILE A 102 -17.69 -16.99 -10.67
CA ILE A 102 -17.89 -16.55 -12.06
C ILE A 102 -16.85 -17.18 -12.99
N SER A 103 -17.12 -17.13 -14.30
CA SER A 103 -16.08 -17.42 -15.30
C SER A 103 -15.18 -16.19 -15.50
N PRO A 104 -13.98 -16.35 -16.09
CA PRO A 104 -13.11 -15.21 -16.42
C PRO A 104 -13.84 -14.14 -17.24
N GLU A 105 -14.59 -14.54 -18.26
CA GLU A 105 -15.28 -13.61 -19.17
C GLU A 105 -16.39 -12.82 -18.48
N ALA A 106 -17.02 -13.40 -17.46
CA ALA A 106 -18.06 -12.73 -16.70
C ALA A 106 -17.50 -11.62 -15.78
N LEU A 107 -16.21 -11.64 -15.44
CA LEU A 107 -15.57 -10.64 -14.58
C LEU A 107 -15.68 -9.22 -15.17
N LEU A 108 -15.55 -9.11 -16.49
CA LEU A 108 -15.59 -7.83 -17.21
C LEU A 108 -16.95 -7.11 -17.13
N LYS A 109 -18.01 -7.80 -16.68
CA LYS A 109 -19.32 -7.20 -16.40
C LYS A 109 -19.36 -6.44 -15.07
N TYR A 110 -18.40 -6.70 -14.20
CA TYR A 110 -18.38 -6.19 -12.82
C TYR A 110 -17.23 -5.22 -12.56
N ILE A 111 -16.09 -5.44 -13.21
CA ILE A 111 -14.87 -4.62 -13.07
C ILE A 111 -14.45 -4.13 -14.45
N ASP A 112 -14.12 -2.85 -14.53
CA ASP A 112 -13.64 -2.23 -15.76
C ASP A 112 -12.31 -2.86 -16.21
N PRO A 113 -12.15 -3.23 -17.50
CA PRO A 113 -10.91 -3.83 -18.00
C PRO A 113 -9.65 -2.99 -17.70
N SER A 114 -9.76 -1.66 -17.58
CA SER A 114 -8.64 -0.78 -17.23
C SER A 114 -8.10 -0.97 -15.81
N GLN A 115 -8.83 -1.66 -14.94
CA GLN A 115 -8.42 -1.99 -13.57
C GLN A 115 -7.92 -3.42 -13.41
N LEU A 116 -7.94 -4.21 -14.48
CA LEU A 116 -7.56 -5.62 -14.49
C LEU A 116 -6.24 -5.82 -15.22
N THR A 117 -5.41 -6.72 -14.72
CA THR A 117 -4.16 -7.13 -15.37
C THR A 117 -4.45 -8.06 -16.55
N SER A 118 -3.48 -8.18 -17.47
CA SER A 118 -3.65 -8.95 -18.72
C SER A 118 -3.99 -10.43 -18.53
N ASP A 119 -3.59 -11.06 -17.42
CA ASP A 119 -3.93 -12.45 -17.07
C ASP A 119 -5.41 -12.65 -16.70
N LEU A 120 -6.13 -11.55 -16.48
CA LEU A 120 -7.56 -11.46 -16.21
C LEU A 120 -8.32 -10.76 -17.36
N ASP A 121 -7.77 -10.80 -18.58
CA ASP A 121 -8.33 -10.16 -19.78
C ASP A 121 -8.50 -8.63 -19.65
N GLY A 122 -7.65 -8.01 -18.83
CA GLY A 122 -7.62 -6.57 -18.62
C GLY A 122 -6.56 -5.82 -19.43
N THR A 123 -6.53 -4.51 -19.23
CA THR A 123 -5.65 -3.56 -19.94
C THR A 123 -4.75 -2.74 -19.01
N LEU A 124 -4.79 -3.00 -17.69
CA LEU A 124 -3.89 -2.36 -16.73
C LEU A 124 -2.45 -2.83 -16.97
N PRO A 125 -1.52 -1.95 -17.37
CA PRO A 125 -0.11 -2.31 -17.41
C PRO A 125 0.38 -2.51 -15.98
N TYR A 126 0.78 -3.73 -15.65
CA TYR A 126 1.26 -4.09 -14.32
C TYR A 126 2.47 -5.01 -14.40
N ASP A 127 3.52 -4.65 -13.67
CA ASP A 127 4.67 -5.48 -13.42
C ASP A 127 4.91 -5.51 -11.90
N HIS A 128 4.87 -6.71 -11.31
CA HIS A 128 4.96 -6.86 -9.86
C HIS A 128 6.35 -6.46 -9.33
N GLY A 129 7.42 -6.75 -10.07
CA GLY A 129 8.78 -6.43 -9.68
C GLY A 129 9.00 -4.91 -9.67
N GLN A 130 8.62 -4.23 -10.75
CA GLN A 130 8.69 -2.78 -10.86
C GLN A 130 7.82 -2.09 -9.80
N TRP A 131 6.60 -2.59 -9.57
CA TRP A 131 5.74 -2.08 -8.51
C TRP A 131 6.39 -2.19 -7.13
N LEU A 132 6.99 -3.34 -6.82
CA LEU A 132 7.67 -3.55 -5.54
C LEU A 132 8.90 -2.65 -5.39
N GLU A 133 9.75 -2.55 -6.41
CA GLU A 133 10.93 -1.68 -6.41
C GLU A 133 10.57 -0.21 -6.20
N LEU A 134 9.54 0.27 -6.92
CA LEU A 134 9.00 1.62 -6.75
C LEU A 134 8.51 1.82 -5.32
N ARG A 135 7.75 0.85 -4.80
CA ARG A 135 7.13 0.96 -3.49
C ARG A 135 8.15 1.00 -2.36
N MET A 136 9.18 0.15 -2.42
CA MET A 136 10.30 0.19 -1.47
C MET A 136 11.08 1.50 -1.54
N ALA A 137 11.34 2.02 -2.75
CA ALA A 137 12.05 3.28 -2.92
C ALA A 137 11.27 4.47 -2.34
N LEU A 138 9.97 4.52 -2.60
CA LEU A 138 9.09 5.56 -2.06
C LEU A 138 8.99 5.47 -0.54
N GLU A 139 8.91 4.28 0.05
CA GLU A 139 8.87 4.13 1.52
C GLU A 139 10.17 4.53 2.19
N LYS A 140 11.30 4.13 1.62
CA LYS A 140 12.62 4.57 2.09
C LYS A 140 12.72 6.10 2.08
N PHE A 141 12.27 6.74 1.01
CA PHE A 141 12.25 8.19 0.88
C PHE A 141 11.32 8.85 1.91
N LEU A 142 10.10 8.33 2.10
CA LEU A 142 9.15 8.84 3.08
C LEU A 142 9.70 8.74 4.50
N TRP A 143 10.30 7.60 4.86
CA TRP A 143 10.93 7.40 6.17
C TRP A 143 12.04 8.43 6.44
N LYS A 144 12.96 8.59 5.49
CA LYS A 144 14.06 9.55 5.60
C LYS A 144 13.56 10.99 5.68
N THR A 145 12.55 11.34 4.91
CA THR A 145 11.92 12.67 4.95
C THR A 145 11.27 12.92 6.31
N SER A 146 10.60 11.93 6.88
CA SER A 146 10.02 12.03 8.24
C SER A 146 11.09 12.19 9.32
N GLU A 147 12.17 11.42 9.27
CA GLU A 147 13.31 11.54 10.20
C GLU A 147 13.99 12.92 10.08
N LEU A 148 14.15 13.41 8.85
CA LEU A 148 14.71 14.74 8.60
C LEU A 148 13.81 15.85 9.15
N LEU A 149 12.50 15.72 8.95
CA LEU A 149 11.51 16.67 9.46
C LEU A 149 11.52 16.71 11.00
N GLU A 150 11.54 15.57 11.67
CA GLU A 150 11.63 15.49 13.13
C GLU A 150 12.91 16.18 13.63
N ARG A 151 14.05 15.90 12.99
CA ARG A 151 15.33 16.54 13.32
C ARG A 151 15.29 18.06 13.10
N LEU A 152 14.63 18.53 12.05
CA LEU A 152 14.46 19.96 11.76
C LEU A 152 13.59 20.64 12.80
N GLU A 153 12.48 20.02 13.23
CA GLU A 153 11.61 20.56 14.26
C GLU A 153 12.32 20.65 15.62
N LEU A 154 13.10 19.63 16.02
CA LEU A 154 13.91 19.68 17.23
C LEU A 154 14.95 20.83 17.20
N MET A 155 15.61 21.04 16.06
CA MET A 155 16.55 22.15 15.92
C MET A 155 15.86 23.51 15.96
N LYS A 156 14.65 23.62 15.41
CA LYS A 156 13.86 24.84 15.45
C LYS A 156 13.44 25.16 16.90
N GLU A 157 13.04 24.16 17.68
CA GLU A 157 12.73 24.34 19.10
C GLU A 157 13.95 24.84 19.90
N ASP A 158 15.13 24.25 19.69
CA ASP A 158 16.39 24.68 20.30
C ASP A 158 16.71 26.15 19.97
N LEU A 159 16.56 26.55 18.71
CA LEU A 159 16.91 27.89 18.23
C LEU A 159 15.95 28.98 18.70
N VAL A 160 14.66 28.65 18.86
CA VAL A 160 13.62 29.59 19.31
C VAL A 160 13.54 29.66 20.85
N SER A 161 14.27 28.79 21.56
CA SER A 161 14.33 28.80 23.02
C SER A 161 14.93 30.11 23.55
N ASN A 162 14.06 31.02 24.00
CA ASN A 162 14.44 32.28 24.63
C ASN A 162 14.87 32.06 26.08
N LYS A 163 16.10 31.59 26.27
CA LYS A 163 16.77 31.56 27.58
C LYS A 163 17.65 32.81 27.71
N PHE A 164 17.72 33.39 28.89
CA PHE A 164 18.63 34.48 29.20
C PHE A 164 19.68 33.98 30.19
N ALA A 165 20.93 34.41 30.00
CA ALA A 165 22.00 34.09 30.93
C ALA A 165 21.88 34.95 32.19
N GLU A 166 22.02 34.32 33.36
CA GLU A 166 22.05 35.01 34.65
C GLU A 166 23.42 35.62 34.96
N ASP A 167 24.49 35.09 34.35
CA ASP A 167 25.86 35.54 34.54
C ASP A 167 26.70 35.48 33.24
N VAL A 168 27.94 35.97 33.32
CA VAL A 168 28.89 35.99 32.19
C VAL A 168 29.28 34.58 31.73
N ALA A 169 29.32 33.61 32.64
CA ALA A 169 29.69 32.23 32.31
C ALA A 169 28.58 31.54 31.51
N GLY A 170 27.32 31.73 31.90
CA GLY A 170 26.12 31.31 31.19
C GLY A 170 26.02 31.95 29.82
N ALA A 171 26.33 33.25 29.70
CA ALA A 171 26.34 33.95 28.42
C ALA A 171 27.37 33.33 27.45
N LYS A 172 28.58 33.00 27.93
CA LYS A 172 29.60 32.32 27.12
C LYS A 172 29.14 30.93 26.67
N ARG A 173 28.56 30.13 27.57
CA ARG A 173 28.02 28.80 27.25
C ARG A 173 26.91 28.88 26.19
N MET A 174 25.98 29.82 26.34
CA MET A 174 24.90 30.03 25.37
C MET A 174 25.40 30.41 23.98
N ILE A 175 26.47 31.22 23.87
CA ILE A 175 27.10 31.53 22.59
C ILE A 175 27.69 30.25 21.96
N GLU A 176 28.36 29.42 22.75
CA GLU A 176 28.93 28.15 22.29
C GLU A 176 27.82 27.18 21.82
N ASP A 177 26.75 27.05 22.58
CA ASP A 177 25.58 26.24 22.23
C ASP A 177 24.93 26.73 20.92
N HIS A 178 24.81 28.05 20.74
CA HIS A 178 24.29 28.65 19.50
C HIS A 178 25.20 28.37 18.30
N LEU A 179 26.52 28.47 18.45
CA LEU A 179 27.48 28.12 17.40
C LEU A 179 27.41 26.63 17.04
N ASN A 180 27.23 25.77 18.04
CA ASN A 180 27.03 24.34 17.82
C ASN A 180 25.71 24.06 17.10
N ALA A 181 24.62 24.72 17.47
CA ALA A 181 23.34 24.62 16.77
C ALA A 181 23.46 25.06 15.30
N LYS A 182 24.12 26.19 15.02
CA LYS A 182 24.41 26.65 13.65
C LYS A 182 25.17 25.60 12.84
N LYS A 183 26.20 24.97 13.42
CA LYS A 183 26.94 23.88 12.75
C LYS A 183 26.03 22.70 12.42
N ARG A 184 25.17 22.27 13.36
CA ARG A 184 24.23 21.16 13.15
C ARG A 184 23.25 21.44 12.01
N VAL A 185 22.75 22.67 11.90
CA VAL A 185 21.84 23.09 10.82
C VAL A 185 22.52 23.02 9.45
N LEU A 186 23.77 23.46 9.34
CA LEU A 186 24.52 23.42 8.09
C LEU A 186 24.89 22.00 7.64
N GLN A 187 24.79 21.01 8.53
CA GLN A 187 25.07 19.60 8.25
C GLN A 187 23.81 18.79 7.94
N ILE A 188 22.66 19.44 7.79
CA ILE A 188 21.41 18.75 7.45
C ILE A 188 21.49 18.31 5.98
N PRO A 189 21.33 17.01 5.66
CA PRO A 189 21.50 16.47 4.32
C PRO A 189 20.25 16.71 3.46
N VAL A 190 19.83 17.97 3.31
CA VAL A 190 18.65 18.33 2.50
C VAL A 190 18.82 17.91 1.05
N ASP A 191 20.00 18.13 0.48
CA ASP A 191 20.32 17.81 -0.92
C ASP A 191 20.25 16.29 -1.20
N GLU A 192 20.60 15.45 -0.22
CA GLU A 192 20.52 14.00 -0.37
C GLU A 192 19.07 13.52 -0.43
N VAL A 193 18.21 14.07 0.45
CA VAL A 193 16.78 13.75 0.45
C VAL A 193 16.11 14.28 -0.81
N ASP A 194 16.47 15.48 -1.27
CA ASP A 194 15.97 16.03 -2.54
C ASP A 194 16.35 15.13 -3.73
N LEU A 195 17.61 14.71 -3.82
CA LEU A 195 18.07 13.79 -4.87
C LEU A 195 17.30 12.46 -4.86
N GLU A 196 17.08 11.87 -3.68
CA GLU A 196 16.26 10.64 -3.56
C GLU A 196 14.81 10.89 -3.99
N GLY A 197 14.24 12.06 -3.66
CA GLY A 197 12.91 12.47 -4.10
C GLY A 197 12.80 12.56 -5.63
N GLN A 198 13.78 13.18 -6.28
CA GLN A 198 13.85 13.27 -7.75
C GLN A 198 13.94 11.88 -8.40
N GLN A 199 14.71 10.95 -7.82
CA GLN A 199 14.80 9.57 -8.30
C GLN A 199 13.47 8.83 -8.20
N VAL A 200 12.71 9.02 -7.11
CA VAL A 200 11.38 8.44 -6.95
C VAL A 200 10.39 9.02 -7.97
N LEU A 201 10.41 10.34 -8.20
CA LEU A 201 9.57 11.00 -9.21
C LEU A 201 9.85 10.53 -10.63
N HIS A 202 11.12 10.35 -10.98
CA HIS A 202 11.51 9.78 -12.28
C HIS A 202 10.93 8.37 -12.46
N ARG A 203 10.98 7.52 -11.43
CA ARG A 203 10.39 6.17 -11.46
C ARG A 203 8.86 6.17 -11.56
N LEU A 204 8.20 7.19 -11.03
CA LEU A 204 6.75 7.38 -11.17
C LEU A 204 6.33 7.85 -12.58
N GLY A 205 7.29 8.06 -13.50
CA GLY A 205 7.01 8.63 -14.81
C GLY A 205 6.64 10.12 -14.76
N MET A 206 6.86 10.78 -13.62
CA MET A 206 6.56 12.20 -13.42
C MET A 206 7.78 13.12 -13.66
N GLY A 207 8.91 12.54 -14.10
CA GLY A 207 10.19 13.24 -14.25
C GLY A 207 10.43 13.98 -15.56
N SER A 208 9.47 14.08 -16.49
CA SER A 208 9.67 14.79 -17.76
C SER A 208 8.37 15.28 -18.40
N SER A 209 7.85 16.39 -17.89
CA SER A 209 6.96 17.28 -18.65
C SER A 209 7.45 18.73 -18.45
N GLY A 210 8.57 19.02 -19.10
CA GLY A 210 9.19 20.34 -19.14
C GLY A 210 10.08 20.44 -20.37
N GLY A 211 9.44 20.66 -21.53
CA GLY A 211 10.05 21.00 -22.80
C GLY A 211 9.18 22.03 -23.50
#